data_AF-A0A1L9NDW2-F1
#
_entry.id   AF-A0A1L9NDW2-F1
#
_cell.length_a   1.000
_cell.length_b   1.000
_cell.length_c   1.000
_cell.angle_alpha   90.00
_cell.angle_beta   90.00
_cell.angle_gamma   90.00
#
_symmetry.space_group_name_H-M   'P 1'
#
loop_
_entity.id
_entity.type
_entity.pdbx_description
1 polymer ?
#
loop_
_entity_poly.entity_id
_entity_poly.type
_entity_poly.pdbx_seq_one_letter_code
_entity_poly.pdbx_strand_id
1 'polypeptide(L)'
;MHWFALLRSMATNPTTLLAILSNLRNGIYSDFEIKCHPSTFKVHRCIICPQSPFFEKALCGKFQEAKTRVVTIHDDPTIISKMIDYFYRGDYDETPDKKHPVTNPEYETPTTKAHVSIAMYNVADKYAVEPLMALAKKKLENRLTLVRDNKEFIRTIEKVYGPDSPQNSKLRDTVASFAVEHLGTLNGISEFHETRKEYPLFSYDFSTLLIDKIAHVEGKLRQDHGKVGYRDFPIWIRLKYS
;
A
#
# COMPACT_ATOMS: atom_id res chain seq x y z
N MET A 1 0.88 10.34 39.98
CA MET A 1 0.80 11.69 39.35
C MET A 1 2.07 12.10 38.59
N HIS A 2 3.24 11.49 38.83
CA HIS A 2 4.46 11.78 38.05
C HIS A 2 4.47 11.27 36.59
N TRP A 3 3.76 10.17 36.28
CA TRP A 3 3.67 9.62 34.92
C TRP A 3 2.92 10.55 33.95
N PHE A 4 1.87 11.22 34.41
CA PHE A 4 1.12 12.21 33.62
C PHE A 4 1.93 13.52 33.40
N ALA A 5 2.79 13.88 34.34
CA ALA A 5 3.71 15.02 34.19
C ALA A 5 4.84 14.70 33.19
N LEU A 6 5.34 13.45 33.18
CA LEU A 6 6.28 12.94 32.17
C LEU A 6 5.63 12.88 30.78
N LEU A 7 4.40 12.40 30.64
CA LEU A 7 3.65 12.46 29.38
C LEU A 7 3.38 13.89 28.89
N ARG A 8 3.09 14.84 29.80
CA ARG A 8 2.99 16.27 29.45
C ARG A 8 4.34 16.87 29.03
N SER A 9 5.43 16.47 29.68
CA SER A 9 6.80 16.88 29.33
C SER A 9 7.32 16.20 28.06
N MET A 10 6.78 15.05 27.66
CA MET A 10 7.11 14.37 26.40
C MET A 10 6.28 14.90 25.23
N ALA A 11 5.09 15.46 25.52
CA ALA A 11 4.28 16.18 24.56
C ALA A 11 4.95 17.50 24.07
N THR A 12 6.03 17.97 24.71
CA THR A 12 6.78 19.15 24.26
C THR A 12 7.85 18.83 23.20
N ASN A 13 8.17 17.55 22.95
CA ASN A 13 9.06 17.14 21.86
C ASN A 13 8.65 15.76 21.31
N PRO A 14 7.87 15.70 20.21
CA PRO A 14 7.42 14.47 19.56
C PRO A 14 8.55 13.46 19.27
N THR A 15 9.78 13.94 19.05
CA THR A 15 10.94 13.11 18.71
C THR A 15 11.40 12.26 19.90
N THR A 16 11.32 12.79 21.13
CA THR A 16 11.71 12.03 22.34
C THR A 16 10.73 10.91 22.64
N LEU A 17 9.43 11.14 22.49
CA LEU A 17 8.42 10.10 22.67
C LEU A 17 8.59 8.96 21.66
N LEU A 18 8.81 9.31 20.39
CA LEU A 18 9.04 8.32 19.35
C LEU A 18 10.30 7.49 19.60
N ALA A 19 11.37 8.10 20.11
CA ALA A 19 12.59 7.38 20.50
C ALA A 19 12.34 6.38 21.63
N ILE A 20 11.56 6.76 22.65
CA ILE A 20 11.20 5.84 23.75
C ILE A 20 10.34 4.69 23.23
N LEU A 21 9.31 4.97 22.43
CA LEU A 21 8.47 3.93 21.84
C LEU A 21 9.31 2.99 20.96
N SER A 22 10.15 3.53 20.09
CA SER A 22 11.08 2.74 19.26
C SER A 22 11.96 1.79 20.09
N ASN A 23 12.43 2.20 21.28
CA ASN A 23 13.23 1.35 22.16
C ASN A 23 12.43 0.19 22.77
N LEU A 24 11.13 0.37 23.01
CA LEU A 24 10.23 -0.68 23.52
C LEU A 24 9.93 -1.76 22.47
N ARG A 25 10.29 -1.56 21.20
CA ARG A 25 10.10 -2.56 20.14
C ARG A 25 10.81 -3.89 20.41
N ASN A 26 11.84 -3.89 21.27
CA ASN A 26 12.55 -5.10 21.71
C ASN A 26 11.72 -6.04 22.61
N GLY A 27 10.54 -5.61 23.06
CA GLY A 27 9.62 -6.41 23.86
C GLY A 27 9.86 -6.36 25.37
N ILE A 28 10.79 -5.54 25.89
CA ILE A 28 10.91 -5.34 27.33
C ILE A 28 9.62 -4.69 27.84
N TYR A 29 9.01 -5.28 28.87
CA TYR A 29 7.70 -4.93 29.45
C TYR A 29 6.47 -5.29 28.58
N SER A 30 6.65 -6.12 27.56
CA SER A 30 5.54 -6.62 26.75
C SER A 30 4.52 -7.38 27.62
N ASP A 31 3.24 -7.21 27.32
CA ASP A 31 2.14 -7.84 28.02
C ASP A 31 1.27 -8.72 27.10
N PHE A 32 1.76 -8.99 25.88
CA PHE A 32 1.09 -9.81 24.89
C PHE A 32 2.08 -10.39 23.85
N GLU A 33 1.71 -11.51 23.23
CA GLU A 33 2.47 -12.14 22.14
C GLU A 33 1.61 -12.33 20.87
N ILE A 34 2.18 -11.97 19.72
CA ILE A 34 1.64 -12.29 18.39
C ILE A 34 2.45 -13.46 17.82
N LYS A 35 1.82 -14.61 17.64
CA LYS A 35 2.41 -15.79 16.98
C LYS A 35 2.12 -15.72 15.49
N CYS A 36 3.17 -15.70 14.68
CA CYS A 36 3.10 -15.65 13.23
C CYS A 36 4.19 -16.56 12.69
N HIS A 37 3.87 -17.84 12.53
CA HIS A 37 4.87 -18.89 12.37
C HIS A 37 5.83 -18.61 11.20
N PRO A 38 7.16 -18.81 11.38
CA PRO A 38 7.84 -19.33 12.57
C PRO A 38 8.16 -18.30 13.66
N SER A 39 7.79 -17.04 13.47
CA SER A 39 8.11 -15.93 14.36
C SER A 39 7.11 -15.78 15.51
N THR A 40 7.59 -15.25 16.64
CA THR A 40 6.73 -14.77 17.73
C THR A 40 7.19 -13.38 18.12
N PHE A 41 6.25 -12.45 18.21
CA PHE A 41 6.52 -11.04 18.50
C PHE A 41 5.94 -10.65 19.85
N LYS A 42 6.82 -10.22 20.76
CA LYS A 42 6.43 -9.61 22.03
C LYS A 42 6.01 -8.16 21.81
N VAL A 43 4.81 -7.80 22.25
CA VAL A 43 4.21 -6.49 21.99
C VAL A 43 3.52 -5.91 23.21
N HIS A 44 3.28 -4.59 23.17
CA HIS A 44 2.60 -3.84 24.22
C HIS A 44 1.20 -3.48 23.75
N ARG A 45 0.16 -3.97 24.45
CA ARG A 45 -1.24 -3.69 24.10
C ARG A 45 -1.54 -2.20 24.09
N CYS A 46 -0.98 -1.45 25.04
CA CYS A 46 -1.16 0.00 25.13
C CYS A 46 -0.61 0.77 23.92
N ILE A 47 0.26 0.15 23.10
CA ILE A 47 0.80 0.74 21.88
C ILE A 47 0.00 0.28 20.66
N ILE A 48 -0.28 -1.02 20.53
CA ILE A 48 -0.87 -1.57 19.30
C ILE A 48 -2.41 -1.49 19.27
N CYS A 49 -3.09 -1.67 20.40
CA CYS A 49 -4.57 -1.69 20.43
C CYS A 49 -5.19 -0.36 20.02
N PRO A 50 -4.71 0.81 20.49
CA PRO A 50 -5.29 2.10 20.07
C PRO A 50 -5.15 2.39 18.56
N GLN A 51 -4.26 1.68 17.86
CA GLN A 51 -3.96 1.88 16.44
C GLN A 51 -4.69 0.88 15.53
N SER A 52 -5.39 -0.10 16.09
CA SER A 52 -6.05 -1.16 15.33
C SER A 52 -7.29 -1.67 16.07
N PRO A 53 -8.50 -1.39 15.55
CA PRO A 53 -9.74 -1.95 16.10
C PRO A 53 -9.75 -3.48 16.13
N PHE A 54 -9.02 -4.13 15.22
CA PHE A 54 -8.82 -5.58 15.26
C PHE A 54 -8.06 -5.99 16.52
N PHE A 55 -6.88 -5.40 16.76
CA PHE A 55 -6.07 -5.75 17.93
C PHE A 55 -6.75 -5.32 19.23
N GLU A 56 -7.44 -4.19 19.26
CA GLU A 56 -8.25 -3.80 20.42
C GLU A 56 -9.28 -4.88 20.78
N LYS A 57 -10.07 -5.35 19.81
CA LYS A 57 -11.07 -6.40 20.04
C LYS A 57 -10.44 -7.73 20.43
N ALA A 58 -9.37 -8.15 19.75
CA ALA A 58 -8.74 -9.43 19.99
C ALA A 58 -8.00 -9.47 21.34
N LEU A 59 -7.30 -8.39 21.73
CA LEU A 59 -6.38 -8.38 22.87
C LEU A 59 -7.01 -7.83 24.16
N CYS A 60 -8.04 -7.00 24.03
CA CYS A 60 -8.74 -6.37 25.17
C CYS A 60 -10.20 -6.81 25.29
N GLY A 61 -10.71 -7.59 24.34
CA GLY A 61 -12.09 -8.08 24.36
C GLY A 61 -12.30 -9.30 25.28
N LYS A 62 -13.36 -10.07 24.96
CA LYS A 62 -13.78 -11.25 25.74
C LYS A 62 -13.31 -12.58 25.14
N PHE A 63 -12.54 -12.53 24.05
CA PHE A 63 -12.07 -13.72 23.35
C PHE A 63 -10.95 -14.45 24.12
N GLN A 64 -10.59 -15.65 23.68
CA GLN A 64 -9.58 -16.49 24.36
C GLN A 64 -8.19 -15.86 24.30
N GLU A 65 -7.91 -15.10 23.25
CA GLU A 65 -6.68 -14.37 23.01
C GLU A 65 -6.41 -13.36 24.13
N ALA A 66 -7.44 -12.62 24.55
CA ALA A 66 -7.35 -11.68 25.66
C ALA A 66 -7.01 -12.41 26.99
N LYS A 67 -7.50 -13.64 27.19
CA LYS A 67 -7.21 -14.45 28.40
C LYS A 67 -5.82 -15.07 28.35
N THR A 68 -5.46 -15.68 27.22
CA THR A 68 -4.20 -16.39 27.01
C THR A 68 -3.01 -15.46 26.80
N ARG A 69 -3.27 -14.17 26.50
CA ARG A 69 -2.27 -13.15 26.15
C ARG A 69 -1.50 -13.48 24.86
N VAL A 70 -2.12 -14.26 23.99
CA VAL A 70 -1.55 -14.73 22.73
C VAL A 70 -2.59 -14.64 21.62
N VAL A 71 -2.21 -14.10 20.47
CA VAL A 71 -2.99 -14.19 19.21
C VAL A 71 -2.15 -14.88 18.17
N THR A 72 -2.75 -15.79 17.39
CA THR A 72 -2.09 -16.44 16.27
C THR A 72 -2.59 -15.83 14.97
N ILE A 73 -1.67 -15.45 14.09
CA ILE A 73 -1.95 -14.91 12.76
C ILE A 73 -1.15 -15.67 11.70
N HIS A 74 -1.67 -15.70 10.48
CA HIS A 74 -1.20 -16.56 9.39
C HIS A 74 -0.80 -15.75 8.15
N ASP A 75 -0.11 -14.63 8.37
CA ASP A 75 0.46 -13.81 7.29
C ASP A 75 1.98 -13.98 7.23
N ASP A 76 2.63 -13.33 6.26
CA ASP A 76 4.08 -13.30 6.15
C ASP A 76 4.71 -12.65 7.40
N PRO A 77 5.53 -13.38 8.18
CA PRO A 77 6.15 -12.86 9.40
C PRO A 77 7.07 -11.65 9.15
N THR A 78 7.66 -11.52 7.97
CA THR A 78 8.51 -10.36 7.63
C THR A 78 7.66 -9.09 7.50
N ILE A 79 6.47 -9.20 6.88
CA ILE A 79 5.51 -8.11 6.76
C ILE A 79 4.87 -7.79 8.11
N ILE A 80 4.53 -8.79 8.91
CA ILE A 80 4.04 -8.58 10.27
C ILE A 80 5.09 -7.86 11.13
N SER A 81 6.37 -8.22 11.03
CA SER A 81 7.43 -7.52 11.76
C SER A 81 7.48 -6.04 11.41
N LYS A 82 7.36 -5.71 10.11
CA LYS A 82 7.32 -4.32 9.59
C LYS A 82 6.06 -3.56 10.03
N MET A 83 4.90 -4.22 10.08
CA MET A 83 3.67 -3.64 10.66
C MET A 83 3.83 -3.35 12.15
N ILE A 84 4.48 -4.25 12.89
CA ILE A 84 4.78 -3.99 14.30
C ILE A 84 5.77 -2.84 14.41
N ASP A 85 6.81 -2.77 13.58
CA ASP A 85 7.73 -1.61 13.57
C ASP A 85 6.99 -0.28 13.36
N TYR A 86 6.01 -0.26 12.44
CA TYR A 86 5.15 0.89 12.25
C TYR A 86 4.42 1.31 13.53
N PHE A 87 3.84 0.39 14.30
CA PHE A 87 3.15 0.76 15.55
C PHE A 87 4.04 1.48 16.57
N TYR A 88 5.36 1.22 16.58
CA TYR A 88 6.29 1.83 17.52
C TYR A 88 7.02 3.05 16.94
N ARG A 89 7.12 3.15 15.62
CA ARG A 89 7.99 4.13 14.94
C ARG A 89 7.23 5.10 14.03
N GLY A 90 5.96 4.84 13.74
CA GLY A 90 5.15 5.61 12.79
C GLY A 90 5.57 5.44 11.32
N ASP A 91 6.58 4.60 11.05
CA ASP A 91 7.10 4.30 9.72
C ASP A 91 7.65 2.86 9.68
N TYR A 92 7.85 2.34 8.48
CA TYR A 92 8.43 1.02 8.24
C TYR A 92 9.41 1.05 7.08
N ASP A 93 10.37 0.12 7.13
CA ASP A 93 11.36 -0.04 6.06
C ASP A 93 10.80 -0.89 4.91
N GLU A 94 10.85 -0.33 3.71
CA GLU A 94 10.41 -0.96 2.47
C GLU A 94 11.44 -1.93 1.89
N THR A 95 12.63 -2.06 2.50
CA THR A 95 13.61 -3.03 2.01
C THR A 95 13.08 -4.46 2.15
N PRO A 96 13.10 -5.26 1.06
CA PRO A 96 12.77 -6.67 1.12
C PRO A 96 13.73 -7.44 2.03
N ASP A 97 13.19 -8.30 2.89
CA ASP A 97 14.01 -9.16 3.75
C ASP A 97 14.60 -10.33 2.95
N LYS A 98 15.85 -10.16 2.50
CA LYS A 98 16.57 -11.18 1.71
C LYS A 98 17.05 -12.38 2.54
N LYS A 99 17.02 -12.26 3.87
CA LYS A 99 17.61 -13.25 4.80
C LYS A 99 16.64 -14.35 5.23
N HIS A 100 15.35 -14.18 4.93
CA HIS A 100 14.31 -15.16 5.20
C HIS A 100 13.57 -15.50 3.90
N PRO A 101 14.17 -16.26 2.96
CA PRO A 101 13.36 -17.03 2.03
C PRO A 101 12.44 -17.90 2.90
N VAL A 102 11.14 -17.65 2.81
CA VAL A 102 10.14 -18.26 3.68
C VAL A 102 10.30 -19.77 3.58
N THR A 103 10.44 -20.45 4.72
CA THR A 103 10.47 -21.92 4.81
C THR A 103 9.10 -22.55 4.53
N ASN A 104 8.10 -21.72 4.22
CA ASN A 104 6.73 -22.10 3.86
C ASN A 104 6.43 -21.66 2.42
N PRO A 105 6.23 -22.58 1.46
CA PRO A 105 5.94 -22.26 0.07
C PRO A 105 4.59 -21.56 -0.16
N GLU A 106 3.75 -21.42 0.87
CA GLU A 106 2.45 -20.74 0.77
C GLU A 106 2.53 -19.21 0.64
N TYR A 107 3.67 -18.57 0.96
CA TYR A 107 3.79 -17.12 0.90
C TYR A 107 4.83 -16.69 -0.14
N GLU A 108 4.39 -15.92 -1.14
CA GLU A 108 5.31 -15.24 -2.04
C GLU A 108 6.00 -14.06 -1.33
N THR A 109 7.29 -14.21 -1.04
CA THR A 109 8.09 -13.14 -0.43
C THR A 109 8.08 -11.87 -1.28
N PRO A 110 7.87 -10.68 -0.68
CA PRO A 110 8.10 -9.42 -1.36
C PRO A 110 9.53 -9.34 -1.87
N THR A 111 9.71 -9.10 -3.17
CA THR A 111 11.03 -9.02 -3.82
C THR A 111 11.50 -7.59 -4.11
N THR A 112 10.58 -6.61 -4.07
CA THR A 112 10.85 -5.20 -4.38
C THR A 112 10.25 -4.30 -3.30
N LYS A 113 10.66 -3.02 -3.26
CA LYS A 113 10.06 -2.03 -2.36
C LYS A 113 8.56 -1.85 -2.63
N ALA A 114 8.16 -1.83 -3.90
CA ALA A 114 6.75 -1.79 -4.30
C ALA A 114 5.97 -2.97 -3.73
N HIS A 115 6.51 -4.19 -3.82
CA HIS A 115 5.87 -5.38 -3.24
C HIS A 115 5.72 -5.27 -1.72
N VAL A 116 6.71 -4.72 -1.01
CA VAL A 116 6.60 -4.47 0.43
C VAL A 116 5.50 -3.46 0.70
N SER A 117 5.41 -2.35 -0.03
CA SER A 117 4.34 -1.36 0.15
C SER A 117 2.95 -1.95 -0.09
N ILE A 118 2.78 -2.79 -1.13
CA ILE A 118 1.51 -3.47 -1.43
C ILE A 118 1.15 -4.45 -0.32
N ALA A 119 2.09 -5.29 0.12
CA ALA A 119 1.86 -6.24 1.20
C ALA A 119 1.51 -5.54 2.51
N MET A 120 2.20 -4.43 2.82
CA MET A 120 1.91 -3.57 3.97
C MET A 120 0.53 -2.93 3.89
N TYR A 121 0.08 -2.51 2.71
CA TYR A 121 -1.30 -2.04 2.51
C TYR A 121 -2.32 -3.15 2.80
N ASN A 122 -2.09 -4.36 2.29
CA ASN A 122 -3.02 -5.48 2.45
C ASN A 122 -3.15 -5.92 3.91
N VAL A 123 -2.03 -6.03 4.65
CA VAL A 123 -2.11 -6.33 6.09
C VAL A 123 -2.73 -5.18 6.88
N ALA A 124 -2.48 -3.93 6.49
CA ALA A 124 -3.10 -2.79 7.15
C ALA A 124 -4.62 -2.76 6.94
N ASP A 125 -5.11 -3.13 5.75
CA ASP A 125 -6.54 -3.31 5.48
C ASP A 125 -7.11 -4.45 6.35
N LYS A 126 -6.46 -5.62 6.32
CA LYS A 126 -6.85 -6.81 7.10
C LYS A 126 -6.94 -6.55 8.61
N TYR A 127 -5.99 -5.77 9.15
CA TYR A 127 -5.90 -5.45 10.57
C TYR A 127 -6.48 -4.08 10.93
N ALA A 128 -7.21 -3.44 10.01
CA ALA A 128 -7.89 -2.16 10.20
C ALA A 128 -6.96 -1.04 10.73
N VAL A 129 -5.80 -0.85 10.09
CA VAL A 129 -4.82 0.19 10.41
C VAL A 129 -4.82 1.25 9.30
N GLU A 130 -5.87 2.09 9.26
CA GLU A 130 -6.06 3.06 8.18
C GLU A 130 -4.87 4.01 7.94
N PRO A 131 -4.20 4.57 8.98
CA PRO A 131 -3.05 5.43 8.75
C PRO A 131 -1.86 4.70 8.10
N LEU A 132 -1.72 3.39 8.35
CA LEU A 132 -0.72 2.56 7.68
C LEU A 132 -1.10 2.27 6.23
N MET A 133 -2.38 2.05 5.92
CA MET A 133 -2.84 1.93 4.53
C MET A 133 -2.50 3.19 3.74
N ALA A 134 -2.75 4.38 4.31
CA ALA A 134 -2.42 5.65 3.68
C ALA A 134 -0.91 5.83 3.46
N LEU A 135 -0.09 5.49 4.47
CA LEU A 135 1.37 5.53 4.35
C LEU A 135 1.89 4.56 3.28
N ALA A 136 1.36 3.34 3.25
CA ALA A 136 1.75 2.32 2.28
C ALA A 136 1.38 2.70 0.84
N LYS A 137 0.18 3.26 0.64
CA LYS A 137 -0.23 3.85 -0.65
C LYS A 137 0.75 4.95 -1.09
N LYS A 138 1.06 5.90 -0.21
CA LYS A 138 1.99 7.00 -0.51
C LYS A 138 3.40 6.49 -0.86
N LYS A 139 3.89 5.48 -0.15
CA LYS A 139 5.17 4.83 -0.42
C LYS A 139 5.19 4.16 -1.80
N LEU A 140 4.11 3.47 -2.17
CA LEU A 140 3.95 2.89 -3.50
C LEU A 140 3.94 3.96 -4.59
N GLU A 141 3.18 5.04 -4.42
CA GLU A 141 3.13 6.17 -5.37
C GLU A 141 4.53 6.77 -5.60
N ASN A 142 5.26 7.05 -4.51
CA ASN A 142 6.64 7.51 -4.59
C ASN A 142 7.52 6.50 -5.34
N ARG A 143 7.36 5.20 -5.07
CA ARG A 143 8.12 4.16 -5.77
C ARG A 143 7.82 4.17 -7.26
N LEU A 144 6.54 4.22 -7.65
CA LEU A 144 6.10 4.23 -9.05
C LEU A 144 6.70 5.40 -9.84
N THR A 145 6.74 6.61 -9.26
CA THR A 145 7.42 7.76 -9.91
C THR A 145 8.92 7.56 -10.15
N LEU A 146 9.55 6.66 -9.41
CA LEU A 146 10.97 6.31 -9.54
C LEU A 146 11.19 5.06 -10.40
N VAL A 147 10.13 4.32 -10.76
CA VAL A 147 10.24 3.10 -11.56
C VAL A 147 10.72 3.49 -12.96
N ARG A 148 11.90 2.98 -13.32
CA ARG A 148 12.42 3.02 -14.70
C ARG A 148 12.32 1.67 -15.40
N ASP A 149 11.97 0.62 -14.66
CA ASP A 149 11.88 -0.76 -15.11
C ASP A 149 10.42 -1.20 -15.28
N ASN A 150 10.01 -1.43 -16.52
CA ASN A 150 8.66 -1.88 -16.84
C ASN A 150 8.30 -3.21 -16.18
N LYS A 151 9.28 -4.11 -15.94
CA LYS A 151 9.01 -5.40 -15.28
C LYS A 151 8.56 -5.25 -13.83
N GLU A 152 9.10 -4.27 -13.10
CA GLU A 152 8.65 -3.96 -11.73
C GLU A 152 7.22 -3.42 -11.73
N PHE A 153 6.86 -2.63 -12.76
CA PHE A 153 5.50 -2.13 -12.90
C PHE A 153 4.49 -3.24 -13.25
N ILE A 154 4.82 -4.14 -14.17
CA ILE A 154 3.94 -5.28 -14.52
C ILE A 154 3.62 -6.13 -13.29
N ARG A 155 4.64 -6.48 -12.49
CA ARG A 155 4.45 -7.24 -11.24
C ARG A 155 3.61 -6.50 -10.19
N THR A 156 3.66 -5.16 -10.22
CA THR A 156 2.81 -4.35 -9.35
C THR A 156 1.32 -4.50 -9.73
N ILE A 157 1.01 -4.56 -11.03
CA ILE A 157 -0.36 -4.85 -11.50
C ILE A 157 -0.80 -6.23 -11.02
N GLU A 158 0.03 -7.25 -11.23
CA GLU A 158 -0.24 -8.63 -10.80
C GLU A 158 -0.55 -8.71 -9.30
N LYS A 159 0.22 -8.01 -8.47
CA LYS A 159 0.01 -7.99 -7.01
C LYS A 159 -1.22 -7.19 -6.56
N VAL A 160 -1.57 -6.11 -7.25
CA VAL A 160 -2.71 -5.26 -6.89
C VAL A 160 -4.05 -5.80 -7.41
N TYR A 161 -4.04 -6.53 -8.52
CA TYR A 161 -5.24 -7.12 -9.13
C TYR A 161 -5.35 -8.64 -8.96
N GLY A 162 -4.33 -9.27 -8.39
CA GLY A 162 -4.31 -10.69 -8.06
C GLY A 162 -5.26 -11.08 -6.92
N PRO A 163 -5.41 -12.40 -6.69
CA PRO A 163 -6.41 -12.96 -5.77
C PRO A 163 -6.21 -12.53 -4.31
N ASP A 164 -4.97 -12.21 -3.91
CA ASP A 164 -4.63 -11.85 -2.53
C ASP A 164 -4.88 -10.36 -2.21
N SER A 165 -5.34 -9.58 -3.20
CA SER A 165 -5.60 -8.15 -3.04
C SER A 165 -7.02 -7.89 -2.53
N PRO A 166 -7.22 -6.92 -1.61
CA PRO A 166 -8.54 -6.52 -1.15
C PRO A 166 -9.48 -6.15 -2.32
N GLN A 167 -10.75 -6.58 -2.25
CA GLN A 167 -11.73 -6.40 -3.33
C GLN A 167 -11.94 -4.95 -3.76
N ASN A 168 -11.75 -3.98 -2.86
CA ASN A 168 -11.90 -2.55 -3.12
C ASN A 168 -10.60 -1.79 -2.83
N SER A 169 -9.45 -2.41 -3.09
CA SER A 169 -8.14 -1.82 -2.84
C SER A 169 -7.99 -0.46 -3.54
N LYS A 170 -7.71 0.60 -2.76
CA LYS A 170 -7.44 1.95 -3.30
C LYS A 170 -6.12 2.02 -4.07
N LEU A 171 -5.34 0.95 -4.07
CA LEU A 171 -4.13 0.84 -4.90
C LEU A 171 -4.45 0.62 -6.38
N ARG A 172 -5.64 0.11 -6.71
CA ARG A 172 -6.08 -0.12 -8.10
C ARG A 172 -6.08 1.18 -8.90
N ASP A 173 -6.72 2.21 -8.35
CA ASP A 173 -6.76 3.55 -8.92
C ASP A 173 -5.35 4.14 -9.14
N THR A 174 -4.44 3.96 -8.16
CA THR A 174 -3.04 4.39 -8.28
C THR A 174 -2.32 3.70 -9.44
N VAL A 175 -2.45 2.37 -9.55
CA VAL A 175 -1.76 1.58 -10.59
C VAL A 175 -2.35 1.86 -11.98
N ALA A 176 -3.68 1.93 -12.09
CA ALA A 176 -4.35 2.22 -13.35
C ALA A 176 -4.06 3.64 -13.84
N SER A 177 -4.08 4.63 -12.94
CA SER A 177 -3.70 6.02 -13.25
C SER A 177 -2.26 6.11 -13.76
N PHE A 178 -1.33 5.45 -13.07
CA PHE A 178 0.07 5.41 -13.49
C PHE A 178 0.24 4.80 -14.90
N ALA A 179 -0.48 3.70 -15.20
CA ALA A 179 -0.46 3.10 -16.53
C ALA A 179 -0.96 4.06 -17.62
N VAL A 180 -2.03 4.82 -17.35
CA VAL A 180 -2.59 5.81 -18.29
C VAL A 180 -1.63 7.00 -18.50
N GLU A 181 -0.90 7.40 -17.46
CA GLU A 181 0.13 8.44 -17.55
C GLU A 181 1.33 8.00 -18.39
N HIS A 182 1.72 6.74 -18.30
CA HIS A 182 2.91 6.18 -18.97
C HIS A 182 2.58 5.34 -20.22
N LEU A 183 1.35 5.45 -20.74
CA LEU A 183 0.85 4.64 -21.84
C LEU A 183 1.75 4.67 -23.09
N GLY A 184 2.35 5.82 -23.40
CA GLY A 184 3.25 5.95 -24.55
C GLY A 184 4.43 4.97 -24.52
N THR A 185 4.92 4.65 -23.31
CA THR A 185 6.00 3.66 -23.12
C THR A 185 5.43 2.24 -23.02
N LEU A 186 4.33 2.08 -22.26
CA LEU A 186 3.76 0.76 -21.98
C LEU A 186 3.11 0.09 -23.19
N ASN A 187 2.56 0.85 -24.14
CA ASN A 187 1.85 0.31 -25.30
C ASN A 187 2.75 -0.55 -26.23
N GLY A 188 4.07 -0.34 -26.20
CA GLY A 188 5.03 -1.14 -26.98
C GLY A 188 5.46 -2.45 -26.31
N ILE A 189 5.00 -2.73 -25.09
CA ILE A 189 5.50 -3.83 -24.26
C ILE A 189 4.56 -5.02 -24.34
N SER A 190 5.05 -6.16 -24.83
CA SER A 190 4.28 -7.42 -24.93
C SER A 190 3.65 -7.84 -23.61
N GLU A 191 4.43 -7.80 -22.54
CA GLU A 191 4.03 -8.20 -21.20
C GLU A 191 2.87 -7.32 -20.70
N PHE A 192 2.85 -6.03 -21.03
CA PHE A 192 1.71 -5.16 -20.69
C PHE A 192 0.41 -5.58 -21.39
N HIS A 193 0.51 -6.04 -22.66
CA HIS A 193 -0.66 -6.57 -23.37
C HIS A 193 -1.16 -7.89 -22.77
N GLU A 194 -0.24 -8.75 -22.33
CA GLU A 194 -0.55 -10.01 -21.64
C GLU A 194 -1.24 -9.74 -20.31
N THR A 195 -0.68 -8.86 -19.46
CA THR A 195 -1.28 -8.47 -18.18
C THR A 195 -2.70 -7.92 -18.35
N ARG A 196 -2.95 -7.11 -19.39
CA ARG A 196 -4.32 -6.61 -19.66
C ARG A 196 -5.31 -7.74 -19.97
N LYS A 197 -4.86 -8.81 -20.66
CA LYS A 197 -5.72 -9.97 -20.93
C LYS A 197 -5.95 -10.81 -19.68
N GLU A 198 -4.92 -10.98 -18.87
CA GLU A 198 -4.94 -11.80 -17.66
C GLU A 198 -5.75 -11.18 -16.52
N TYR A 199 -5.76 -9.85 -16.41
CA TYR A 199 -6.47 -9.11 -15.36
C TYR A 199 -7.58 -8.22 -15.95
N PRO A 200 -8.78 -8.77 -16.24
CA PRO A 200 -9.90 -8.02 -16.82
C PRO A 200 -10.32 -6.79 -16.01
N LEU A 201 -10.25 -6.87 -14.68
CA LEU A 201 -10.59 -5.75 -13.80
C LEU A 201 -9.58 -4.61 -13.92
N PHE A 202 -8.28 -4.92 -14.07
CA PHE A 202 -7.28 -3.92 -14.39
C PHE A 202 -7.58 -3.26 -15.74
N SER A 203 -7.89 -4.06 -16.76
CA SER A 203 -8.27 -3.54 -18.08
C SER A 203 -9.50 -2.62 -18.02
N TYR A 204 -10.48 -2.94 -17.19
CA TYR A 204 -11.66 -2.10 -16.98
C TYR A 204 -11.29 -0.75 -16.34
N ASP A 205 -10.56 -0.77 -15.22
CA ASP A 205 -10.13 0.45 -14.52
C ASP A 205 -9.24 1.33 -15.42
N PHE A 206 -8.24 0.71 -16.06
CA PHE A 206 -7.33 1.35 -17.01
C PHE A 206 -8.08 2.00 -18.18
N SER A 207 -9.02 1.27 -18.80
CA SER A 207 -9.77 1.80 -19.94
C SER A 207 -10.71 2.93 -19.55
N THR A 208 -11.33 2.85 -18.37
CA THR A 208 -12.19 3.91 -17.83
C THR A 208 -11.40 5.21 -17.68
N LEU A 209 -10.25 5.15 -17.01
CA LEU A 209 -9.36 6.30 -16.83
C LEU A 209 -8.80 6.83 -18.16
N LEU A 210 -8.54 5.95 -19.13
CA LEU A 210 -8.09 6.35 -20.46
C LEU A 210 -9.18 7.10 -21.23
N ILE A 211 -10.43 6.61 -21.18
CA ILE A 211 -11.60 7.27 -21.79
C ILE A 211 -11.78 8.66 -21.19
N ASP A 212 -11.71 8.80 -19.87
CA ASP A 212 -11.83 10.08 -19.18
C ASP A 212 -10.73 11.05 -19.59
N LYS A 213 -9.48 10.57 -19.68
CA LYS A 213 -8.35 11.38 -20.16
C LYS A 213 -8.53 11.84 -21.60
N ILE A 214 -9.02 10.97 -22.48
CA ILE A 214 -9.29 11.33 -23.89
C ILE A 214 -10.41 12.37 -23.97
N ALA A 215 -11.52 12.16 -23.25
CA ALA A 215 -12.63 13.12 -23.21
C ALA A 215 -12.20 14.50 -22.72
N HIS A 216 -11.33 14.56 -21.71
CA HIS A 216 -10.75 15.81 -21.21
C HIS A 216 -9.86 16.51 -22.24
N VAL A 217 -9.01 15.75 -22.95
CA VAL A 217 -8.15 16.29 -24.02
C VAL A 217 -8.99 16.81 -25.19
N GLU A 218 -10.01 16.06 -25.63
CA GLU A 218 -10.93 16.51 -26.67
C GLU A 218 -11.68 17.79 -26.25
N GLY A 219 -12.12 17.88 -24.99
CA GLY A 219 -12.76 19.07 -24.44
C GLY A 219 -11.85 20.31 -24.49
N LYS A 220 -10.57 20.16 -24.09
CA LYS A 220 -9.57 21.24 -24.18
C LYS A 220 -9.31 21.66 -25.62
N LEU A 221 -9.12 20.70 -26.53
CA LEU A 221 -8.93 20.99 -27.95
C LEU A 221 -10.12 21.76 -28.53
N ARG A 222 -11.36 21.39 -28.21
CA ARG A 222 -12.56 22.14 -28.66
C ARG A 222 -12.57 23.58 -28.12
N GLN A 223 -12.17 23.80 -26.87
CA GLN A 223 -12.07 25.16 -26.29
C GLN A 223 -10.97 25.99 -26.96
N ASP A 224 -9.83 25.39 -27.30
CA ASP A 224 -8.73 26.05 -28.01
C ASP A 224 -9.06 26.30 -29.49
N HIS A 225 -9.78 25.37 -30.14
CA HIS A 225 -10.29 25.52 -31.52
C HIS A 225 -11.39 26.57 -31.65
N GLY A 226 -12.12 26.87 -30.57
CA GLY A 226 -13.00 28.04 -30.51
C GLY A 226 -12.28 29.39 -30.62
N LYS A 227 -10.94 29.40 -30.57
CA LYS A 227 -10.08 30.59 -30.66
C LYS A 227 -9.23 30.68 -31.94
N VAL A 228 -9.18 29.64 -32.78
CA VAL A 228 -8.34 29.60 -34.00
C VAL A 228 -9.21 29.29 -35.23
N GLY A 229 -9.06 30.08 -36.28
CA GLY A 229 -9.90 30.02 -37.48
C GLY A 229 -9.88 28.65 -38.18
N TYR A 230 -11.04 28.19 -38.62
CA TYR A 230 -11.33 26.89 -39.29
C TYR A 230 -10.37 26.50 -40.45
N ARG A 231 -9.63 27.47 -41.01
CA ARG A 231 -8.74 27.30 -42.17
C ARG A 231 -7.34 26.74 -41.84
N ASP A 232 -6.99 26.62 -40.56
CA ASP A 232 -5.64 26.16 -40.16
C ASP A 232 -5.58 24.67 -39.77
N PHE A 233 -6.68 23.92 -39.93
CA PHE A 233 -6.76 22.52 -39.49
C PHE A 233 -6.34 21.46 -40.52
N PRO A 234 -5.67 20.38 -40.07
CA PRO A 234 -5.48 19.15 -40.83
C PRO A 234 -6.79 18.47 -41.29
N ILE A 235 -6.78 17.88 -42.49
CA ILE A 235 -7.97 17.40 -43.23
C ILE A 235 -8.82 16.39 -42.44
N TRP A 236 -8.20 15.46 -41.72
CA TRP A 236 -8.88 14.44 -40.91
C TRP A 236 -9.78 15.01 -39.80
N ILE A 237 -9.52 16.22 -39.29
CA ILE A 237 -10.39 16.88 -38.30
C ILE A 237 -11.60 17.56 -38.98
N ARG A 238 -11.42 18.11 -40.19
CA ARG A 238 -12.52 18.74 -40.95
C ARG A 238 -13.59 17.74 -41.37
N LEU A 239 -13.18 16.53 -41.73
CA LEU A 239 -14.09 15.46 -42.17
C LEU A 239 -14.97 14.90 -41.05
N LYS A 240 -14.62 15.10 -39.77
CA LYS A 240 -15.39 14.61 -38.62
C LYS A 240 -16.56 15.54 -38.24
N TYR A 241 -16.58 16.76 -38.79
CA TYR A 241 -17.55 17.83 -38.47
C TYR A 241 -18.15 18.48 -39.74
N SER A 242 -18.09 17.79 -40.88
CA SER A 242 -18.82 18.12 -42.11
C SER A 242 -20.00 17.15 -42.25
#